data_AF-A0A6L9HT11-F1
#
_entry.id   AF-A0A6L9HT11-F1
#
_cell.length_a   1.000
_cell.length_b   1.000
_cell.length_c   1.000
_cell.angle_alpha   90.00
_cell.angle_beta   90.00
_cell.angle_gamma   90.00
#
_symmetry.space_group_name_H-M   'P 1'
#
loop_
_entity.id
_entity.type
_entity.pdbx_description
1 polymer ?
#
loop_
_entity_poly.entity_id
_entity_poly.type
_entity_poly.pdbx_seq_one_letter_code
_entity_poly.pdbx_strand_id
1 'polypeptide(L)'
;MESIENCLCGILDKYCADENCDKEELSGIRDIRIVKSIWSEIENLRPDIAKKQGRDEIEQCAGYLLFLDDETAVILINEDFLFDSIRKNFCWVEVLIHEITHYRDYKNNLGIFGHNTYDSMLSCCSFWYWTEFHARYKGTCQMLNYVNRMPDDERRKYETDMMERLDCAPDFIRSDADKKIQCYRFMHLLGDIAAYNEKGFTVKSEAIEKIFPNYLGYIDFLKSKDQIVDINFLIILQYNLENEMNIEY
;
A
#
# COMPACT_ATOMS: atom_id res chain seq x y z
N MET A 1 -19.79 -16.78 15.01
CA MET A 1 -18.88 -15.76 14.48
C MET A 1 -17.56 -15.98 15.18
N GLU A 2 -16.52 -16.37 14.45
CA GLU A 2 -15.16 -16.13 14.93
C GLU A 2 -15.07 -14.63 15.32
N SER A 3 -14.40 -14.31 16.42
CA SER A 3 -14.14 -12.91 16.72
C SER A 3 -13.28 -12.34 15.59
N ILE A 4 -13.53 -11.09 15.19
CA ILE A 4 -12.72 -10.39 14.17
C ILE A 4 -11.23 -10.49 14.53
N GLU A 5 -10.91 -10.46 15.83
CA GLU A 5 -9.58 -10.70 16.39
C GLU A 5 -8.93 -12.03 15.94
N ASN A 6 -9.67 -13.14 15.93
CA ASN A 6 -9.16 -14.44 15.47
C ASN A 6 -8.87 -14.41 13.95
N CYS A 7 -9.72 -13.75 13.16
CA CYS A 7 -9.48 -13.59 11.73
C CYS A 7 -8.25 -12.71 11.46
N LEU A 8 -8.08 -11.62 12.22
CA LEU A 8 -6.90 -10.75 12.13
C LEU A 8 -5.61 -11.53 12.45
N CYS A 9 -5.61 -12.32 13.54
CA CYS A 9 -4.47 -13.16 13.90
C CYS A 9 -4.12 -14.17 12.80
N GLY A 10 -5.12 -14.82 12.19
CA GLY A 10 -4.90 -15.78 11.10
C GLY A 10 -4.28 -15.13 9.84
N ILE A 11 -4.64 -13.89 9.54
CA ILE A 11 -4.06 -13.13 8.42
C ILE A 11 -2.61 -12.74 8.70
N LEU A 12 -2.33 -12.27 9.93
CA LEU A 12 -0.97 -11.94 10.36
C LEU A 12 -0.04 -13.14 10.26
N ASP A 13 -0.50 -14.31 10.72
CA ASP A 13 0.27 -15.55 10.67
C ASP A 13 0.58 -15.95 9.23
N LYS A 14 -0.39 -15.79 8.34
CA LYS A 14 -0.21 -16.10 6.92
C LYS A 14 0.76 -15.12 6.25
N TYR A 15 0.66 -13.83 6.54
CA TYR A 15 1.60 -12.82 6.07
C TYR A 15 3.02 -13.12 6.53
N CYS A 16 3.22 -13.36 7.83
CA CYS A 16 4.52 -13.69 8.39
C CYS A 16 5.14 -14.93 7.71
N ALA A 17 4.33 -15.97 7.47
CA ALA A 17 4.78 -17.17 6.78
C ALA A 17 5.15 -16.93 5.31
N ASP A 18 4.38 -16.13 4.58
CA ASP A 18 4.62 -15.85 3.15
C ASP A 18 5.82 -14.91 2.97
N GLU A 19 6.03 -13.98 3.90
CA GLU A 19 7.08 -12.96 3.85
C GLU A 19 8.36 -13.36 4.59
N ASN A 20 8.41 -14.59 5.10
CA ASN A 20 9.50 -15.11 5.94
C ASN A 20 9.90 -14.10 7.03
N CYS A 21 8.89 -13.61 7.75
CA CYS A 21 8.98 -12.58 8.76
C CYS A 21 8.63 -13.20 10.12
N ASP A 22 9.48 -12.98 11.12
CA ASP A 22 9.19 -13.37 12.49
C ASP A 22 8.20 -12.37 13.12
N LYS A 23 7.23 -12.87 13.89
CA LYS A 23 6.26 -12.00 14.59
C LYS A 23 6.92 -10.96 15.50
N GLU A 24 8.14 -11.24 15.98
CA GLU A 24 8.93 -10.30 16.75
C GLU A 24 9.32 -9.05 15.95
N GLU A 25 9.50 -9.17 14.63
CA GLU A 25 9.74 -8.02 13.74
C GLU A 25 8.55 -7.04 13.77
N LEU A 26 7.33 -7.56 13.95
CA LEU A 26 6.08 -6.78 14.02
C LEU A 26 5.72 -6.32 15.44
N SER A 27 6.54 -6.63 16.45
CA SER A 27 6.23 -6.37 17.86
C SER A 27 6.07 -4.89 18.23
N GLY A 28 6.59 -3.97 17.42
CA GLY A 28 6.38 -2.53 17.58
C GLY A 28 4.97 -2.08 17.17
N ILE A 29 4.22 -2.88 16.40
CA ILE A 29 2.78 -2.65 16.18
C ILE A 29 2.05 -3.03 17.46
N ARG A 30 1.75 -2.03 18.29
CA ARG A 30 1.13 -2.23 19.61
C ARG A 30 -0.33 -2.63 19.51
N ASP A 31 -1.02 -2.15 18.47
CA ASP A 31 -2.46 -2.27 18.36
C ASP A 31 -2.95 -2.11 16.91
N ILE A 32 -4.06 -2.77 16.59
CA ILE A 32 -4.84 -2.56 15.36
C ILE A 32 -6.22 -2.09 15.79
N ARG A 33 -6.50 -0.80 15.62
CA ARG A 33 -7.73 -0.17 16.10
C ARG A 33 -8.73 -0.01 14.99
N ILE A 34 -9.94 -0.48 15.23
CA ILE A 34 -11.11 -0.18 14.38
C ILE A 34 -11.71 1.13 14.89
N VAL A 35 -11.75 2.15 14.04
CA VAL A 35 -12.02 3.53 14.45
C VAL A 35 -13.06 4.18 13.54
N LYS A 36 -13.91 5.03 14.11
CA LYS A 36 -14.93 5.76 13.33
C LYS A 36 -14.36 6.94 12.55
N SER A 37 -13.23 7.48 13.00
CA SER A 37 -12.53 8.60 12.38
C SER A 37 -11.04 8.39 12.60
N ILE A 38 -10.30 8.19 11.52
CA ILE A 38 -8.85 8.07 11.56
C ILE A 38 -8.24 9.40 12.02
N TRP A 39 -8.77 10.52 11.51
CA TRP A 39 -8.29 11.85 11.90
C TRP A 39 -8.40 12.10 13.40
N SER A 40 -9.55 11.77 14.00
CA SER A 40 -9.78 12.02 15.43
C SER A 40 -8.80 11.25 16.32
N GLU A 41 -8.42 10.04 15.91
CA GLU A 41 -7.43 9.23 16.63
C GLU A 41 -6.01 9.79 16.45
N ILE A 42 -5.66 10.28 15.26
CA ILE A 42 -4.37 10.95 15.03
C ILE A 42 -4.28 12.24 15.86
N GLU A 43 -5.33 13.06 15.91
CA GLU A 43 -5.39 14.27 16.75
C GLU A 43 -5.17 13.96 18.23
N ASN A 44 -5.66 12.82 18.70
CA ASN A 44 -5.51 12.38 20.08
C ASN A 44 -4.11 11.82 20.38
N LEU A 45 -3.58 10.96 19.49
CA LEU A 45 -2.33 10.23 19.71
C LEU A 45 -1.08 11.02 19.32
N ARG A 46 -1.14 11.80 18.23
CA ARG A 46 -0.03 12.60 17.66
C ARG A 46 -0.54 13.98 17.20
N PRO A 47 -0.96 14.86 18.13
CA PRO A 47 -1.46 16.20 17.81
C PRO A 47 -0.43 17.08 17.09
N ASP A 48 0.86 16.78 17.19
CA ASP A 48 1.93 17.44 16.46
C ASP A 48 1.95 17.09 14.96
N ILE A 49 1.54 15.88 14.59
CA ILE A 49 1.39 15.43 13.20
C ILE A 49 0.09 15.95 12.60
N ALA A 50 -1.02 15.90 13.35
CA ALA A 50 -2.30 16.44 12.90
C ALA A 50 -2.21 17.92 12.48
N LYS A 51 -1.38 18.72 13.15
CA LYS A 51 -1.16 20.13 12.77
C LYS A 51 -0.46 20.34 11.42
N LYS A 52 0.20 19.31 10.89
CA LYS A 52 0.99 19.36 9.66
C LYS A 52 0.28 18.71 8.47
N GLN A 53 -0.74 17.88 8.72
CA GLN A 53 -1.45 17.12 7.69
C GLN A 53 -2.84 17.71 7.42
N GLY A 54 -3.41 17.40 6.25
CA GLY A 54 -4.76 17.79 5.87
C GLY A 54 -5.79 16.77 6.35
N ARG A 55 -6.80 17.23 7.10
CA ARG A 55 -7.89 16.38 7.60
C ARG A 55 -8.61 15.61 6.48
N ASP A 56 -8.95 16.31 5.40
CA ASP A 56 -9.83 15.78 4.37
C ASP A 56 -9.21 14.60 3.60
N GLU A 57 -7.88 14.58 3.46
CA GLU A 57 -7.15 13.48 2.83
C GLU A 57 -7.12 12.25 3.73
N ILE A 58 -6.80 12.45 5.01
CA ILE A 58 -6.67 11.38 6.00
C ILE A 58 -8.01 10.70 6.29
N GLU A 59 -9.10 11.46 6.32
CA GLU A 59 -10.42 10.88 6.61
C GLU A 59 -10.96 10.01 5.46
N GLN A 60 -10.38 10.12 4.27
CA GLN A 60 -10.72 9.27 3.12
C GLN A 60 -9.93 7.95 3.12
N CYS A 61 -8.94 7.80 3.99
CA CYS A 61 -8.13 6.58 4.07
C CYS A 61 -8.96 5.40 4.63
N ALA A 62 -8.75 4.22 4.06
CA ALA A 62 -9.35 2.97 4.54
C ALA A 62 -8.57 2.40 5.74
N GLY A 63 -7.26 2.60 5.75
CA GLY A 63 -6.32 2.26 6.81
C GLY A 63 -5.25 3.34 6.95
N TYR A 64 -4.58 3.38 8.10
CA TYR A 64 -3.49 4.31 8.35
C TYR A 64 -2.53 3.77 9.40
N LEU A 65 -1.25 3.68 9.06
CA LEU A 65 -0.17 3.42 10.00
C LEU A 65 0.30 4.71 10.70
N LEU A 66 0.11 4.77 12.02
CA LEU A 66 0.59 5.88 12.85
C LEU A 66 1.71 5.40 13.79
N PHE A 67 2.93 5.89 13.57
CA PHE A 67 4.01 5.76 14.54
C PHE A 67 3.78 6.73 15.72
N LEU A 68 3.77 6.17 16.94
CA LEU A 68 3.70 6.92 18.19
C LEU A 68 5.07 7.47 18.59
N ASP A 69 6.11 6.72 18.26
CA ASP A 69 7.54 7.05 18.38
C ASP A 69 8.32 6.23 17.33
N ASP A 70 9.67 6.27 17.32
CA ASP A 70 10.49 5.57 16.33
C ASP A 70 10.46 4.02 16.45
N GLU A 71 9.89 3.50 17.53
CA GLU A 71 9.84 2.06 17.81
C GLU A 71 8.43 1.49 17.74
N THR A 72 7.42 2.30 18.01
CA THR A 72 6.06 1.81 18.23
C THR A 72 5.03 2.50 17.37
N ALA A 73 4.09 1.70 16.87
CA ALA A 73 3.06 2.12 15.95
C ALA A 73 1.70 1.54 16.33
N VAL A 74 0.66 2.17 15.82
CA VAL A 74 -0.71 1.64 15.79
C VAL A 74 -1.19 1.66 14.35
N ILE A 75 -1.96 0.64 13.97
CA ILE A 75 -2.68 0.62 12.71
C ILE A 75 -4.12 1.03 13.00
N LEU A 76 -4.62 2.03 12.28
CA LEU A 76 -5.99 2.51 12.38
C LEU A 76 -6.75 2.03 11.15
N ILE A 77 -7.89 1.38 11.33
CA ILE A 77 -8.75 0.90 10.24
C ILE A 77 -10.10 1.59 10.35
N ASN A 78 -10.56 2.19 9.25
CA ASN A 78 -11.87 2.84 9.21
C ASN A 78 -13.00 1.80 9.40
N GLU A 79 -13.87 2.03 10.39
CA GLU A 79 -14.95 1.12 10.79
C GLU A 79 -15.96 0.87 9.66
N ASP A 80 -16.40 1.92 8.98
CA ASP A 80 -17.38 1.83 7.90
C ASP A 80 -16.82 1.07 6.70
N PHE A 81 -15.57 1.36 6.31
CA PHE A 81 -14.86 0.62 5.28
C PHE A 81 -14.71 -0.86 5.65
N LEU A 82 -14.27 -1.17 6.87
CA LEU A 82 -14.02 -2.54 7.30
C LEU A 82 -15.30 -3.39 7.23
N PHE A 83 -16.41 -2.88 7.77
CA PHE A 83 -17.67 -3.61 7.77
C PHE A 83 -18.30 -3.71 6.38
N ASP A 84 -18.12 -2.71 5.52
CA ASP A 84 -18.56 -2.79 4.13
C ASP A 84 -17.74 -3.81 3.35
N SER A 85 -16.41 -3.78 3.49
CA SER A 85 -15.50 -4.70 2.82
C SER A 85 -15.73 -6.13 3.28
N ILE A 86 -15.79 -6.45 4.58
CA ILE A 86 -16.06 -7.81 5.07
C ILE A 86 -17.33 -8.43 4.45
N ARG A 87 -18.35 -7.61 4.17
CA ARG A 87 -19.61 -8.08 3.58
C ARG A 87 -19.53 -8.28 2.07
N LYS A 88 -18.68 -7.54 1.37
CA LYS A 88 -18.64 -7.47 -0.09
C LYS A 88 -17.46 -8.20 -0.72
N ASN A 89 -16.28 -8.09 -0.12
CA ASN A 89 -15.02 -8.52 -0.71
C ASN A 89 -13.90 -8.74 0.33
N PHE A 90 -12.67 -8.93 -0.15
CA PHE A 90 -11.50 -9.11 0.71
C PHE A 90 -10.59 -7.88 0.80
N CYS A 91 -11.05 -6.68 0.39
CA CYS A 91 -10.22 -5.47 0.40
C CYS A 91 -9.72 -5.09 1.80
N TRP A 92 -10.43 -5.46 2.86
CA TRP A 92 -9.96 -5.26 4.23
C TRP A 92 -8.67 -6.05 4.54
N VAL A 93 -8.47 -7.22 3.92
CA VAL A 93 -7.23 -8.00 4.02
C VAL A 93 -6.09 -7.25 3.36
N GLU A 94 -6.36 -6.70 2.17
CA GLU A 94 -5.39 -5.90 1.42
C GLU A 94 -4.92 -4.70 2.24
N VAL A 95 -5.86 -3.90 2.76
CA VAL A 95 -5.54 -2.71 3.57
C VAL A 95 -4.77 -3.08 4.84
N LEU A 96 -5.18 -4.12 5.57
CA LEU A 96 -4.45 -4.52 6.77
C LEU A 96 -2.99 -4.87 6.46
N ILE A 97 -2.78 -5.69 5.43
CA ILE A 97 -1.44 -6.11 5.02
C ILE A 97 -0.64 -4.95 4.44
N HIS A 98 -1.28 -4.00 3.75
CA HIS A 98 -0.67 -2.78 3.27
C HIS A 98 -0.04 -1.99 4.43
N GLU A 99 -0.81 -1.70 5.48
CA GLU A 99 -0.31 -0.94 6.64
C GLU A 99 0.80 -1.70 7.41
N ILE A 100 0.70 -3.03 7.52
CA ILE A 100 1.75 -3.85 8.13
C ILE A 100 3.04 -3.81 7.30
N THR A 101 2.90 -3.86 5.97
CA THR A 101 4.04 -3.82 5.05
C THR A 101 4.74 -2.46 5.15
N HIS A 102 3.99 -1.35 5.23
CA HIS A 102 4.58 -0.06 5.54
C HIS A 102 5.43 -0.12 6.81
N TYR A 103 4.86 -0.58 7.93
CA TYR A 103 5.62 -0.66 9.19
C TYR A 103 6.95 -1.40 9.02
N ARG A 104 6.93 -2.55 8.34
CA ARG A 104 8.13 -3.35 8.09
C ARG A 104 9.12 -2.63 7.17
N ASP A 105 8.65 -2.03 6.08
CA ASP A 105 9.48 -1.26 5.16
C ASP A 105 10.21 -0.13 5.87
N TYR A 106 9.50 0.62 6.73
CA TYR A 106 10.11 1.71 7.50
C TYR A 106 11.14 1.19 8.51
N LYS A 107 10.84 0.12 9.26
CA LYS A 107 11.80 -0.44 10.24
C LYS A 107 13.05 -1.00 9.56
N ASN A 108 12.90 -1.66 8.41
CA ASN A 108 14.03 -2.24 7.68
C ASN A 108 14.94 -1.20 7.00
N ASN A 109 14.39 -0.01 6.71
CA ASN A 109 15.10 1.03 5.95
C ASN A 109 15.39 2.29 6.77
N LEU A 110 15.20 2.24 8.09
CA LEU A 110 15.54 3.34 8.99
C LEU A 110 17.02 3.73 8.83
N GLY A 111 17.28 5.04 8.70
CA GLY A 111 18.61 5.60 8.47
C GLY A 111 18.97 5.79 6.99
N ILE A 112 18.12 5.37 6.04
CA ILE A 112 18.38 5.64 4.62
C ILE A 112 18.41 7.15 4.35
N PHE A 113 19.38 7.61 3.55
CA PHE A 113 19.68 9.04 3.35
C PHE A 113 19.91 9.86 4.65
N GLY A 114 20.24 9.20 5.77
CA GLY A 114 20.38 9.87 7.06
C GLY A 114 19.05 10.22 7.73
N HIS A 115 17.93 9.70 7.23
CA HIS A 115 16.61 9.80 7.86
C HIS A 115 16.53 8.81 9.03
N ASN A 116 16.85 9.29 10.23
CA ASN A 116 16.94 8.46 11.44
C ASN A 116 15.63 8.36 12.24
N THR A 117 14.55 8.94 11.72
CA THR A 117 13.22 8.91 12.36
C THR A 117 12.15 8.61 11.31
N TYR A 118 11.04 8.01 11.73
CA TYR A 118 9.92 7.74 10.83
C TYR A 118 9.40 9.01 10.14
N ASP A 119 9.16 10.06 10.92
CA ASP A 119 8.66 11.34 10.42
C ASP A 119 9.61 11.95 9.37
N SER A 120 10.92 11.72 9.51
CA SER A 120 11.89 12.14 8.51
C SER A 120 11.89 11.26 7.25
N MET A 121 11.63 9.95 7.38
CA MET A 121 11.52 9.06 6.22
C MET A 121 10.32 9.40 5.35
N LEU A 122 9.21 9.86 5.93
CA LEU A 122 8.05 10.38 5.19
C LEU A 122 8.39 11.56 4.26
N SER A 123 9.52 12.26 4.50
CA SER A 123 9.98 13.33 3.62
C SER A 123 10.78 12.84 2.40
N CYS A 124 11.22 11.58 2.40
CA CYS A 124 11.93 10.97 1.28
C CYS A 124 10.92 10.44 0.26
N CYS A 125 10.56 11.29 -0.72
CA CYS A 125 9.49 10.99 -1.68
C CYS A 125 9.69 9.67 -2.44
N SER A 126 10.90 9.35 -2.89
CA SER A 126 11.15 8.10 -3.60
C SER A 126 11.01 6.87 -2.70
N PHE A 127 11.41 6.95 -1.43
CA PHE A 127 11.15 5.88 -0.48
C PHE A 127 9.65 5.71 -0.25
N TRP A 128 8.94 6.82 -0.05
CA TRP A 128 7.48 6.82 0.10
C TRP A 128 6.81 6.14 -1.10
N TYR A 129 7.13 6.52 -2.33
CA TYR A 129 6.57 5.88 -3.53
C TYR A 129 6.89 4.39 -3.63
N TRP A 130 8.12 3.97 -3.31
CA TRP A 130 8.46 2.55 -3.31
C TRP A 130 7.65 1.77 -2.29
N THR A 131 7.51 2.26 -1.05
CA THR A 131 6.74 1.54 -0.03
C THR A 131 5.24 1.52 -0.37
N GLU A 132 4.69 2.53 -1.03
CA GLU A 132 3.31 2.51 -1.54
C GLU A 132 3.09 1.42 -2.59
N PHE A 133 4.03 1.28 -3.54
CA PHE A 133 4.01 0.16 -4.50
C PHE A 133 4.10 -1.18 -3.77
N HIS A 134 5.07 -1.30 -2.85
CA HIS A 134 5.40 -2.55 -2.19
C HIS A 134 4.26 -3.02 -1.29
N ALA A 135 3.74 -2.13 -0.43
CA ALA A 135 2.59 -2.38 0.43
C ALA A 135 1.35 -2.74 -0.37
N ARG A 136 1.07 -2.04 -1.49
CA ARG A 136 -0.06 -2.39 -2.37
C ARG A 136 0.11 -3.77 -3.00
N TYR A 137 1.29 -4.06 -3.54
CA TYR A 137 1.60 -5.37 -4.14
C TYR A 137 1.43 -6.51 -3.13
N LYS A 138 2.01 -6.40 -1.94
CA LYS A 138 1.92 -7.43 -0.88
C LYS A 138 0.49 -7.58 -0.37
N GLY A 139 -0.21 -6.46 -0.13
CA GLY A 139 -1.61 -6.44 0.27
C GLY A 139 -2.52 -7.12 -0.74
N THR A 140 -2.42 -6.74 -2.00
CA THR A 140 -3.20 -7.33 -3.09
C THR A 140 -2.86 -8.82 -3.27
N CYS A 141 -1.59 -9.22 -3.18
CA CYS A 141 -1.20 -10.63 -3.20
C CYS A 141 -1.89 -11.45 -2.09
N GLN A 142 -1.95 -10.92 -0.87
CA GLN A 142 -2.61 -11.60 0.24
C GLN A 142 -4.13 -11.66 0.06
N MET A 143 -4.76 -10.58 -0.36
CA MET A 143 -6.18 -10.58 -0.73
C MET A 143 -6.49 -11.65 -1.78
N LEU A 144 -5.68 -11.72 -2.84
CA LEU A 144 -5.89 -12.66 -3.94
C LEU A 144 -5.67 -14.13 -3.52
N ASN A 145 -4.91 -14.42 -2.46
CA ASN A 145 -4.85 -15.76 -1.87
C ASN A 145 -6.23 -16.24 -1.36
N TYR A 146 -7.10 -15.33 -0.91
CA TYR A 146 -8.48 -15.64 -0.52
C TYR A 146 -9.39 -15.72 -1.74
N VAL A 147 -9.27 -14.78 -2.68
CA VAL A 147 -10.04 -14.77 -3.93
C VAL A 147 -9.83 -16.06 -4.73
N ASN A 148 -8.59 -16.57 -4.82
CA ASN A 148 -8.28 -17.81 -5.52
C ASN A 148 -8.86 -19.08 -4.87
N ARG A 149 -9.45 -18.99 -3.66
CA ARG A 149 -10.18 -20.09 -3.02
C ARG A 149 -11.68 -20.03 -3.29
N MET A 150 -12.18 -18.96 -3.89
CA MET A 150 -13.59 -18.81 -4.25
C MET A 150 -13.95 -19.68 -5.47
N PRO A 151 -15.24 -19.99 -5.67
CA PRO A 151 -15.75 -20.50 -6.93
C PRO A 151 -15.38 -19.60 -8.11
N ASP A 152 -15.19 -20.19 -9.30
CA ASP A 152 -14.69 -19.48 -10.49
C ASP A 152 -15.57 -18.30 -10.93
N ASP A 153 -16.89 -18.40 -10.79
CA ASP A 153 -17.84 -17.33 -11.13
C ASP A 153 -17.71 -16.12 -10.22
N GLU A 154 -17.44 -16.33 -8.93
CA GLU A 154 -17.13 -15.26 -7.98
C GLU A 154 -15.73 -14.69 -8.20
N ARG A 155 -14.74 -15.57 -8.47
CA ARG A 155 -13.35 -15.19 -8.77
C ARG A 155 -13.26 -14.26 -9.98
N ARG A 156 -14.02 -14.53 -11.05
CA ARG A 156 -14.05 -13.71 -12.28
C ARG A 156 -14.52 -12.28 -12.07
N LYS A 157 -15.30 -11.98 -11.02
CA LYS A 157 -15.70 -10.61 -10.72
C LYS A 157 -14.48 -9.73 -10.42
N TYR A 158 -13.49 -10.27 -9.71
CA TYR A 158 -12.23 -9.57 -9.41
C TYR A 158 -11.35 -9.36 -10.65
N GLU A 159 -11.41 -10.28 -11.64
CA GLU A 159 -10.76 -10.10 -12.95
C GLU A 159 -11.40 -8.94 -13.69
N THR A 160 -12.72 -8.92 -13.79
CA THR A 160 -13.48 -7.87 -14.47
C THR A 160 -13.24 -6.50 -13.81
N ASP A 161 -13.37 -6.41 -12.49
CA ASP A 161 -13.16 -5.16 -11.73
C ASP A 161 -11.73 -4.60 -11.96
N MET A 162 -10.72 -5.47 -12.03
CA MET A 162 -9.34 -5.05 -12.32
C MET A 162 -9.20 -4.52 -13.74
N MET A 163 -9.79 -5.20 -14.73
CA MET A 163 -9.74 -4.74 -16.13
C MET A 163 -10.43 -3.39 -16.30
N GLU A 164 -11.60 -3.20 -15.68
CA GLU A 164 -12.29 -1.91 -15.66
C GLU A 164 -11.41 -0.80 -15.05
N ARG A 165 -10.71 -1.10 -13.95
CA ARG A 165 -9.74 -0.16 -13.35
C ARG A 165 -8.58 0.13 -14.28
N LEU A 166 -8.01 -0.86 -14.95
CA LEU A 166 -6.90 -0.64 -15.87
C LEU A 166 -7.25 0.21 -17.08
N ASP A 167 -8.50 0.15 -17.54
CA ASP A 167 -8.95 0.94 -18.67
C ASP A 167 -9.18 2.41 -18.29
N CYS A 168 -9.53 2.72 -17.03
CA CYS A 168 -9.83 4.09 -16.59
C CYS A 168 -8.72 4.76 -15.76
N ALA A 169 -7.95 4.00 -14.98
CA ALA A 169 -6.93 4.53 -14.08
C ALA A 169 -5.83 5.33 -14.79
N PRO A 170 -5.32 4.93 -15.97
CA PRO A 170 -4.24 5.67 -16.61
C PRO A 170 -4.61 7.12 -16.97
N ASP A 171 -5.80 7.34 -17.52
CA ASP A 171 -6.32 8.68 -17.82
C ASP A 171 -6.61 9.48 -16.54
N PHE A 172 -7.16 8.83 -15.52
CA PHE A 172 -7.41 9.44 -14.22
C PHE A 172 -6.10 9.88 -13.53
N ILE A 173 -5.05 9.07 -13.61
CA ILE A 173 -3.72 9.40 -13.09
C ILE A 173 -3.16 10.60 -13.87
N ARG A 174 -3.18 10.54 -15.20
CA ARG A 174 -2.57 11.59 -16.04
C ARG A 174 -3.29 12.94 -15.91
N SER A 175 -4.59 12.93 -15.63
CA SER A 175 -5.42 14.13 -15.51
C SER A 175 -5.35 14.83 -14.15
N ASP A 176 -4.76 14.22 -13.12
CA ASP A 176 -4.62 14.86 -11.81
C ASP A 176 -3.69 16.08 -11.89
N ALA A 177 -4.02 17.19 -11.24
CA ALA A 177 -3.17 18.38 -11.25
C ALA A 177 -1.95 18.22 -10.33
N ASP A 178 -2.04 17.39 -9.30
CA ASP A 178 -0.95 17.16 -8.35
C ASP A 178 -0.07 16.00 -8.80
N LYS A 179 1.18 16.32 -9.17
CA LYS A 179 2.19 15.35 -9.59
C LYS A 179 2.54 14.31 -8.53
N LYS A 180 2.47 14.66 -7.24
CA LYS A 180 2.70 13.68 -6.17
C LYS A 180 1.58 12.66 -6.13
N ILE A 181 0.34 13.12 -6.31
CA ILE A 181 -0.83 12.23 -6.40
C ILE A 181 -0.77 11.37 -7.66
N GLN A 182 -0.25 11.90 -8.80
CA GLN A 182 0.00 11.08 -9.99
C GLN A 182 0.96 9.93 -9.68
N CYS A 183 2.11 10.22 -9.06
CA CYS A 183 3.10 9.21 -8.68
C CYS A 183 2.51 8.18 -7.71
N TYR A 184 1.84 8.63 -6.64
CA TYR A 184 1.18 7.77 -5.66
C TYR A 184 0.20 6.78 -6.32
N ARG A 185 -0.72 7.29 -7.13
CA ARG A 185 -1.71 6.44 -7.83
C ARG A 185 -1.05 5.52 -8.86
N PHE A 186 0.02 5.97 -9.51
CA PHE A 186 0.79 5.12 -10.40
C PHE A 186 1.46 3.97 -9.66
N MET A 187 2.06 4.20 -8.49
CA MET A 187 2.63 3.14 -7.65
C MET A 187 1.58 2.12 -7.23
N HIS A 188 0.38 2.57 -6.85
CA HIS A 188 -0.73 1.67 -6.51
C HIS A 188 -1.18 0.84 -7.72
N LEU A 189 -1.34 1.47 -8.88
CA LEU A 189 -1.68 0.79 -10.13
C LEU A 189 -0.65 -0.30 -10.48
N LEU A 190 0.65 0.02 -10.41
CA LEU A 190 1.71 -0.94 -10.66
C LEU A 190 1.69 -2.09 -9.64
N GLY A 191 1.44 -1.80 -8.37
CA GLY A 191 1.35 -2.80 -7.30
C GLY A 191 0.21 -3.81 -7.54
N ASP A 192 -0.96 -3.31 -7.94
CA ASP A 192 -2.10 -4.16 -8.30
C ASP A 192 -1.77 -5.06 -9.50
N ILE A 193 -1.23 -4.49 -10.58
CA ILE A 193 -0.85 -5.26 -11.77
C ILE A 193 0.16 -6.35 -11.43
N ALA A 194 1.17 -6.01 -10.63
CA ALA A 194 2.20 -6.95 -10.20
C ALA A 194 1.59 -8.13 -9.43
N ALA A 195 0.66 -7.85 -8.51
CA ALA A 195 0.01 -8.86 -7.69
C ALA A 195 -0.92 -9.77 -8.51
N TYR A 196 -1.73 -9.18 -9.39
CA TYR A 196 -2.62 -9.95 -10.26
C TYR A 196 -1.84 -10.88 -11.20
N ASN A 197 -0.80 -10.37 -11.85
CA ASN A 197 0.07 -11.17 -12.72
C ASN A 197 0.71 -12.34 -11.96
N GLU A 198 1.19 -12.10 -10.74
CA GLU A 198 1.80 -13.13 -9.91
C GLU A 198 0.82 -14.22 -9.47
N LYS A 199 -0.43 -13.84 -9.20
CA LYS A 199 -1.48 -14.77 -8.74
C LYS A 199 -2.21 -15.46 -9.89
N GLY A 200 -1.68 -15.35 -11.11
CA GLY A 200 -2.13 -16.09 -12.29
C GLY A 200 -3.34 -15.46 -12.99
N PHE A 201 -3.67 -14.20 -12.68
CA PHE A 201 -4.69 -13.47 -13.41
C PHE A 201 -4.12 -12.93 -14.71
N THR A 202 -4.85 -13.08 -15.82
CA THR A 202 -4.43 -12.51 -17.11
C THR A 202 -4.93 -11.08 -17.19
N VAL A 203 -4.02 -10.12 -17.07
CA VAL A 203 -4.35 -8.70 -17.04
C VAL A 203 -3.68 -8.02 -18.23
N LYS A 204 -4.48 -7.49 -19.15
CA LYS A 204 -4.00 -6.76 -20.34
C LYS A 204 -4.93 -5.59 -20.65
N SER A 205 -4.41 -4.38 -20.69
CA SER A 205 -5.18 -3.20 -21.12
C SER A 205 -4.38 -2.41 -22.14
N GLU A 206 -5.02 -2.06 -23.26
CA GLU A 206 -4.42 -1.20 -24.27
C GLU A 206 -4.26 0.25 -23.75
N ALA A 207 -5.12 0.67 -22.81
CA ALA A 207 -5.08 2.01 -22.24
C ALA A 207 -3.80 2.23 -21.43
N ILE A 208 -3.42 1.26 -20.59
CA ILE A 208 -2.17 1.36 -19.82
C ILE A 208 -0.95 1.29 -20.72
N GLU A 209 -0.92 0.42 -21.73
CA GLU A 209 0.19 0.33 -22.68
C GLU A 209 0.37 1.63 -23.47
N LYS A 210 -0.74 2.31 -23.79
CA LYS A 210 -0.70 3.60 -24.49
C LYS A 210 -0.16 4.74 -23.62
N ILE A 211 -0.56 4.79 -22.34
CA ILE A 211 -0.25 5.93 -21.45
C ILE A 211 1.05 5.72 -20.68
N PHE A 212 1.37 4.48 -20.32
CA PHE A 212 2.54 4.04 -19.56
C PHE A 212 3.21 2.84 -20.26
N PRO A 213 3.81 3.02 -21.46
CA PRO A 213 4.28 1.91 -22.30
C PRO A 213 5.35 1.00 -21.65
N ASN A 214 6.07 1.50 -20.65
CA ASN A 214 7.12 0.76 -19.94
C ASN A 214 6.69 0.26 -18.55
N TYR A 215 5.39 0.19 -18.24
CA TYR A 215 4.87 -0.18 -16.92
C TYR A 215 5.42 -1.51 -16.38
N LEU A 216 5.60 -2.51 -17.24
CA LEU A 216 6.19 -3.81 -16.85
C LEU A 216 7.66 -3.66 -16.40
N GLY A 217 8.44 -2.82 -17.10
CA GLY A 217 9.82 -2.54 -16.72
C GLY A 217 9.91 -1.83 -15.37
N TYR A 218 8.96 -0.94 -15.06
CA TYR A 218 8.87 -0.32 -13.73
C TYR A 218 8.51 -1.34 -12.66
N ILE A 219 7.57 -2.26 -12.93
CA ILE A 219 7.23 -3.34 -12.00
C ILE A 219 8.47 -4.21 -11.71
N ASP A 220 9.19 -4.64 -12.74
CA ASP A 220 10.40 -5.46 -12.58
C ASP A 220 11.47 -4.72 -11.77
N PHE A 221 11.67 -3.42 -12.05
CA PHE A 221 12.59 -2.58 -11.30
C PHE A 221 12.16 -2.47 -9.82
N LEU A 222 10.90 -2.13 -9.54
CA LEU A 222 10.39 -1.98 -8.18
C LEU A 222 10.48 -3.29 -7.38
N LYS A 223 10.13 -4.43 -8.00
CA LYS A 223 10.26 -5.78 -7.41
C LYS A 223 11.71 -6.25 -7.25
N SER A 224 12.69 -5.57 -7.84
CA SER A 224 14.10 -5.90 -7.61
C SER A 224 14.54 -5.66 -6.16
N LYS A 225 13.72 -4.92 -5.38
CA LYS A 225 13.87 -4.71 -3.95
C LYS A 225 12.62 -5.16 -3.20
N ASP A 226 12.81 -5.98 -2.17
CA ASP A 226 11.72 -6.63 -1.42
C ASP A 226 11.72 -6.31 0.07
N GLN A 227 12.85 -5.93 0.66
CA GLN A 227 12.94 -5.66 2.10
C GLN A 227 13.79 -4.44 2.43
N ILE A 228 14.97 -4.35 1.80
CA ILE A 228 15.92 -3.26 1.99
C ILE A 228 16.18 -2.61 0.63
N VAL A 229 15.99 -1.30 0.56
CA VAL A 229 16.36 -0.49 -0.60
C VAL A 229 17.70 0.20 -0.34
N ASP A 230 18.35 0.61 -1.42
CA ASP A 230 19.60 1.38 -1.34
C ASP A 230 19.45 2.73 -2.02
N ILE A 231 20.42 3.60 -1.76
CA ILE A 231 20.43 4.98 -2.27
C ILE A 231 20.37 5.03 -3.80
N ASN A 232 21.07 4.13 -4.51
CA ASN A 232 21.07 4.13 -5.96
C ASN A 232 19.70 3.76 -6.50
N PHE A 233 19.06 2.75 -5.91
CA PHE A 233 17.69 2.37 -6.24
C PHE A 233 16.74 3.56 -6.10
N LEU A 234 16.78 4.27 -4.97
CA LEU A 234 15.89 5.40 -4.71
C LEU A 234 16.15 6.61 -5.63
N ILE A 235 17.41 6.86 -6.01
CA ILE A 235 17.76 7.91 -7.00
C ILE A 235 17.22 7.53 -8.39
N ILE A 236 17.40 6.28 -8.81
CA ILE A 236 16.89 5.80 -10.10
C ILE A 236 15.37 5.85 -10.12
N LEU A 237 14.70 5.45 -9.03
CA LEU A 237 13.25 5.53 -8.91
C LEU A 237 12.76 6.97 -9.06
N GLN A 238 13.39 7.90 -8.34
CA GLN A 238 13.04 9.32 -8.42
C GLN A 238 13.14 9.83 -9.87
N TYR A 239 14.27 9.58 -10.54
CA TYR A 239 14.49 9.97 -11.93
C TYR A 239 13.47 9.34 -12.88
N ASN A 240 13.15 8.06 -12.69
CA ASN A 240 12.15 7.36 -13.50
C ASN A 240 10.76 7.98 -13.35
N LEU A 241 10.33 8.30 -12.13
CA LEU A 241 9.04 8.93 -11.87
C LEU A 241 8.95 10.35 -12.41
N GLU A 242 10.03 11.12 -12.28
CA GLU A 242 10.13 12.47 -12.85
C GLU A 242 9.94 12.46 -14.37
N ASN A 243 10.62 11.54 -15.06
CA ASN A 243 10.47 11.39 -16.50
C ASN A 243 9.08 10.90 -16.90
N GLU A 244 8.54 9.91 -16.19
CA GLU A 244 7.23 9.35 -16.52
C GLU A 244 6.11 10.37 -16.35
N MET A 245 6.20 11.21 -15.30
CA MET A 245 5.17 12.19 -14.96
C MET A 245 5.44 13.58 -15.54
N ASN A 246 6.56 13.78 -16.25
CA ASN A 246 7.04 15.09 -16.71
C ASN A 246 7.10 16.12 -15.56
N ILE A 247 7.79 15.77 -14.46
CA ILE A 247 7.99 16.64 -13.30
C ILE A 247 9.29 17.41 -13.53
N GLU A 248 9.20 18.73 -13.69
CA GLU A 248 10.35 19.65 -13.60
C GLU A 248 10.39 20.23 -12.17
N TYR A 249 11.53 20.10 -11.48
CA TYR A 249 11.79 20.71 -10.17
C TYR A 249 12.44 22.09 -10.30
#